data_AF-A0A182NMX2-F1
#
_entry.id   AF-A0A182NMX2-F1
#
_cell.length_a   1.000
_cell.length_b   1.000
_cell.length_c   1.000
_cell.angle_alpha   90.00
_cell.angle_beta   90.00
_cell.angle_gamma   90.00
#
_symmetry.space_group_name_H-M   'P 1'
#
loop_
_entity.id
_entity.type
_entity.pdbx_description
1 polymer ?
#
loop_
_entity_poly.entity_id
_entity_poly.type
_entity_poly.pdbx_seq_one_letter_code
_entity_poly.pdbx_strand_id
1 'polypeptide(L)'
;MSNTVYRCSPKKLFSCQLCGKVLCSKASLKRHIADKHAERQEEYRCIICERVYCSRNSLMTHIYTYHKSRPGELDMKDVKFF
;
A
#
# COMPACT_ATOMS: atom_id res chain seq x y z
N MET A 1 0.39 -11.25 31.02
CA MET A 1 0.94 -10.63 29.79
C MET A 1 0.54 -11.58 28.67
N SER A 2 -0.46 -11.35 27.81
CA SER A 2 -0.80 -10.16 27.02
C SER A 2 -2.31 -10.15 26.75
N ASN A 3 -3.05 -9.18 27.31
CA ASN A 3 -4.50 -9.08 27.15
C ASN A 3 -4.83 -8.30 25.86
N THR A 4 -4.84 -8.97 24.72
CA THR A 4 -5.29 -8.34 23.47
C THR A 4 -6.82 -8.35 23.47
N VAL A 5 -7.42 -7.36 24.12
CA VAL A 5 -8.87 -7.16 24.15
C VAL A 5 -9.33 -6.74 22.76
N TYR A 6 -9.62 -7.70 21.89
CA TYR A 6 -10.34 -7.41 20.66
C TYR A 6 -11.80 -7.13 21.02
N ARG A 7 -12.20 -5.86 20.94
CA ARG A 7 -13.57 -5.37 21.22
C ARG A 7 -14.55 -5.77 20.12
N CYS A 8 -14.61 -7.04 19.76
CA CYS A 8 -15.42 -7.55 18.65
C CYS A 8 -16.02 -8.91 18.94
N SER A 9 -17.31 -9.03 18.60
CA SER A 9 -18.08 -10.25 18.79
C SER A 9 -17.39 -11.45 18.11
N PRO A 10 -17.17 -12.56 18.83
CA PRO A 10 -16.36 -13.69 18.36
C PRO A 10 -16.92 -14.38 17.11
N LYS A 11 -18.21 -14.20 16.80
CA LYS A 11 -18.89 -14.83 15.65
C LYS A 11 -18.54 -14.24 14.27
N LYS A 12 -17.76 -13.14 14.20
CA LYS A 12 -17.35 -12.48 12.93
C LYS A 12 -15.89 -12.00 12.97
N LEU A 13 -14.98 -12.84 13.46
CA LEU A 13 -13.55 -12.53 13.40
C LEU A 13 -12.93 -13.05 12.11
N PHE A 14 -11.96 -12.30 11.59
CA PHE A 14 -11.23 -12.57 10.36
C PHE A 14 -9.75 -12.62 10.69
N SER A 15 -9.13 -13.79 10.51
CA SER A 15 -7.70 -13.99 10.76
C SER A 15 -6.88 -13.74 9.50
N CYS A 16 -5.76 -13.03 9.66
CA CYS A 16 -4.74 -12.95 8.62
C CYS A 16 -3.97 -14.26 8.56
N GLN A 17 -3.97 -14.90 7.40
CA GLN A 17 -3.24 -16.16 7.18
C GLN A 17 -1.72 -15.94 7.11
N LEU A 18 -1.26 -14.70 6.94
CA LEU A 18 0.15 -14.36 6.75
C LEU A 18 0.88 -14.04 8.07
N CYS A 19 0.16 -13.62 9.12
CA CYS A 19 0.76 -13.34 10.44
C CYS A 19 -0.09 -13.76 11.63
N GLY A 20 -1.26 -14.37 11.42
CA GLY A 20 -2.16 -14.80 12.48
C GLY A 20 -2.95 -13.68 13.16
N LYS A 21 -2.80 -12.41 12.74
CA LYS A 21 -3.52 -11.28 13.36
C LYS A 21 -5.03 -11.41 13.16
N VAL A 22 -5.78 -11.29 14.25
CA VAL A 22 -7.25 -11.35 14.24
C VAL A 22 -7.84 -9.95 14.13
N LEU A 23 -8.80 -9.78 13.23
CA LEU A 23 -9.49 -8.52 12.97
C LEU A 23 -11.01 -8.72 12.93
N CYS A 24 -11.73 -7.64 13.22
CA CYS A 24 -13.19 -7.68 13.41
C CYS A 24 -14.03 -7.65 12.15
N SER A 25 -13.40 -7.33 11.02
CA SER A 25 -14.10 -7.02 9.77
C SER A 25 -13.26 -7.44 8.59
N LYS A 26 -13.91 -7.94 7.54
CA LYS A 26 -13.25 -8.29 6.27
C LYS A 26 -12.55 -7.08 5.63
N ALA A 27 -13.13 -5.89 5.73
CA ALA A 27 -12.52 -4.65 5.22
C ALA A 27 -11.21 -4.31 5.96
N SER A 28 -11.21 -4.45 7.29
CA SER A 28 -10.01 -4.26 8.10
C SER A 28 -8.94 -5.30 7.77
N LEU A 29 -9.34 -6.56 7.52
CA LEU A 29 -8.42 -7.61 7.09
C LEU A 29 -7.79 -7.30 5.73
N LYS A 30 -8.59 -6.90 4.73
CA LYS A 30 -8.07 -6.48 3.42
C LYS A 30 -7.05 -5.35 3.55
N ARG A 31 -7.38 -4.29 4.31
CA ARG A 31 -6.44 -3.18 4.53
C ARG A 31 -5.18 -3.62 5.26
N HIS A 32 -5.30 -4.48 6.26
CA HIS A 32 -4.15 -5.00 6.98
C HIS A 32 -3.23 -5.84 6.07
N ILE A 33 -3.80 -6.69 5.23
CA ILE A 33 -3.03 -7.43 4.23
C ILE A 33 -2.35 -6.44 3.29
N ALA A 34 -3.08 -5.46 2.73
CA ALA A 34 -2.49 -4.45 1.85
C ALA A 34 -1.36 -3.61 2.49
N ASP A 35 -1.47 -3.28 3.78
CA ASP A 35 -0.50 -2.42 4.47
C ASP A 35 0.70 -3.18 5.04
N LYS A 36 0.49 -4.42 5.51
CA LYS A 36 1.50 -5.21 6.26
C LYS A 36 2.05 -6.40 5.49
N HIS A 37 1.30 -6.90 4.51
CA HIS A 37 1.61 -8.13 3.79
C HIS A 37 1.46 -8.02 2.28
N ALA A 38 1.14 -6.85 1.73
CA ALA A 38 1.34 -6.62 0.33
C ALA A 38 2.85 -6.77 0.12
N GLU A 39 3.21 -7.81 -0.62
CA GLU A 39 4.53 -7.94 -1.19
C GLU A 39 4.77 -6.63 -1.94
N ARG A 40 5.82 -5.89 -1.54
CA ARG A 40 6.14 -4.58 -2.11
C ARG A 40 6.69 -4.73 -3.52
N GLN A 41 5.86 -5.23 -4.44
CA GLN A 41 6.19 -5.45 -5.86
C GLN A 41 5.75 -4.28 -6.76
N GLU A 42 5.44 -3.13 -6.19
CA GLU A 42 5.12 -1.95 -6.97
C GLU A 42 5.97 -0.78 -6.48
N GLU A 43 7.26 -0.89 -6.74
CA GLU A 43 8.17 0.23 -6.68
C GLU A 43 7.76 1.27 -7.74
N TYR A 44 7.25 2.42 -7.29
CA TYR A 44 6.87 3.51 -8.19
C TYR A 44 8.12 4.32 -8.54
N ARG A 45 8.80 3.97 -9.64
CA ARG A 45 10.01 4.67 -10.09
C ARG A 45 9.67 5.89 -10.95
N CYS A 46 10.33 7.01 -10.68
CA CYS A 46 10.31 8.18 -11.55
C CYS A 46 11.19 7.95 -12.77
N ILE A 47 10.67 8.09 -13.99
CA ILE A 47 11.50 7.94 -15.20
C ILE A 47 12.47 9.09 -15.47
N ILE A 48 12.27 10.24 -14.82
CA ILE A 48 13.08 11.44 -15.07
C ILE A 48 14.35 11.45 -14.21
N CYS A 49 14.28 10.90 -12.99
CA CYS A 49 15.41 10.87 -12.06
C CYS A 49 15.62 9.53 -11.33
N GLU A 50 14.87 8.50 -11.72
CA GLU A 50 14.97 7.11 -11.23
C GLU A 50 14.73 6.91 -9.75
N ARG A 51 14.22 7.93 -9.03
CA ARG A 51 13.82 7.79 -7.63
C ARG A 51 12.66 6.81 -7.49
N VAL A 52 12.78 5.91 -6.53
CA VAL A 52 11.76 4.92 -6.18
C VAL A 52 10.89 5.44 -5.05
N TYR A 53 9.59 5.24 -5.20
CA TYR A 53 8.58 5.59 -4.20
C TYR A 53 7.77 4.36 -3.82
N CYS A 54 7.36 4.30 -2.56
CA CYS A 54 6.51 3.23 -2.03
C CYS A 54 5.02 3.42 -2.36
N SER A 55 4.65 4.50 -3.06
CA SER A 55 3.27 4.74 -3.47
C SER A 55 3.19 5.60 -4.73
N ARG A 56 2.11 5.38 -5.50
CA ARG A 56 1.78 6.15 -6.69
C ARG A 56 1.65 7.65 -6.40
N ASN A 57 0.94 8.00 -5.33
CA ASN A 57 0.72 9.40 -4.97
C ASN A 57 2.04 10.11 -4.68
N SER A 58 2.96 9.45 -3.96
CA SER A 58 4.29 10.02 -3.68
C SER A 58 5.07 10.29 -4.96
N LEU A 59 5.04 9.35 -5.93
CA LEU A 59 5.65 9.55 -7.24
C LEU A 59 5.01 10.73 -8.00
N MET A 60 3.68 10.80 -8.03
CA MET A 60 2.95 11.88 -8.73
C MET A 60 3.25 13.26 -8.14
N THR A 61 3.27 13.38 -6.80
CA THR A 61 3.65 14.62 -6.13
C THR A 61 5.07 15.01 -6.47
N HIS A 62 6.01 14.07 -6.46
CA HIS A 62 7.40 14.32 -6.83
C HIS A 62 7.54 14.83 -8.28
N ILE A 63 6.87 14.19 -9.24
CA ILE A 63 6.91 14.63 -10.64
C ILE A 63 6.39 16.06 -10.77
N TYR A 64 5.27 16.34 -10.13
CA TYR A 64 4.67 17.67 -10.19
C TYR A 64 5.56 18.76 -9.59
N THR A 65 6.22 18.48 -8.45
CA THR A 65 7.01 19.49 -7.74
C THR A 65 8.43 19.65 -8.27
N TYR A 66 9.10 18.54 -8.61
CA TYR A 66 10.51 18.54 -9.03
C TYR A 66 10.69 18.60 -10.54
N HIS A 67 9.77 18.00 -11.30
CA HIS A 67 9.86 17.96 -12.76
C HIS A 67 8.86 18.89 -13.45
N LYS A 68 7.90 19.47 -12.69
CA LYS A 68 6.85 20.39 -13.18
C LYS A 68 6.03 19.79 -14.34
N SER A 69 6.00 18.47 -14.47
CA SER A 69 5.26 17.76 -15.51
C SER A 69 3.86 17.39 -15.01
N ARG A 70 2.85 17.43 -15.89
CA ARG A 70 1.50 16.98 -15.53
C ARG A 70 1.43 15.45 -15.52
N PRO A 71 0.76 14.84 -14.53
CA PRO A 71 0.57 13.39 -14.43
C PRO A 71 -0.05 12.69 -15.65
N GLY A 72 -0.69 13.44 -16.56
CA GLY A 72 -1.34 12.91 -17.75
C GLY A 72 -0.49 12.96 -19.03
N GLU A 73 0.67 13.64 -19.00
CA GLU A 73 1.62 13.65 -20.13
C GLU A 73 2.68 12.55 -20.02
N LEU A 74 2.78 11.90 -18.87
CA LEU A 74 3.66 10.75 -18.64
C LEU A 74 2.77 9.50 -18.68
N ASP A 75 2.96 8.65 -19.69
CA ASP A 75 2.12 7.48 -19.91
C ASP A 75 2.26 6.53 -18.71
N MET A 76 1.17 6.01 -18.16
CA MET A 76 1.20 5.14 -16.97
C MET A 76 1.96 3.82 -17.21
N LYS A 77 2.43 3.57 -18.44
CA LYS A 77 3.31 2.46 -18.83
C LYS A 77 4.80 2.75 -18.58
N ASP A 78 5.15 4.01 -18.36
CA ASP A 78 6.50 4.43 -17.94
C ASP A 78 6.73 4.19 -16.44
N VAL A 79 5.65 3.95 -15.69
CA VAL A 79 5.72 3.42 -14.33
C VAL A 79 6.01 1.92 -14.44
N LYS A 80 7.29 1.55 -14.52
CA LYS A 80 7.68 0.15 -14.39
C LYS A 80 7.50 -0.29 -12.95
N PHE A 81 6.54 -1.19 -12.76
CA PHE A 81 6.42 -2.05 -11.60
C PHE A 81 7.52 -3.11 -11.72
N PHE A 82 8.46 -3.14 -10.78
CA PHE A 82 9.50 -4.17 -10.65
C PHE A 82 9.22 -5.03 -9.43
#